data_AF-A0A328A055-F1
#
_entry.id   AF-A0A328A055-F1
#
_cell.length_a   1.000
_cell.length_b   1.000
_cell.length_c   1.000
_cell.angle_alpha   90.00
_cell.angle_beta   90.00
_cell.angle_gamma   90.00
#
_symmetry.space_group_name_H-M   'P 1'
#
loop_
_entity.id
_entity.type
_entity.pdbx_description
1 polymer ?
#
loop_
_entity_poly.entity_id
_entity_poly.type
_entity_poly.pdbx_seq_one_letter_code
_entity_poly.pdbx_strand_id
1 'polypeptide(L)'
;MEAQMLLKRHLRNFYYQYLCKINGRVILEDLDYQNLRNYLKGFEGEYAFFEYIIDFEQLVRIWDLTLDMFGTAQYDFLFIANDTVIHIDIKNYSGLYRFDNGNFISKQGYVHLFYYGGWTQWANYGAIRPLI
;
A
#
# COMPACT_ATOMS: atom_id res chain seq x y z
N MET A 1 15.31 5.97 25.37
CA MET A 1 14.01 6.20 24.72
C MET A 1 14.34 6.62 23.29
N GLU A 2 14.56 5.65 22.43
CA GLU A 2 15.03 5.91 21.06
C GLU A 2 13.89 6.47 20.23
N ALA A 3 14.19 7.50 19.44
CA ALA A 3 13.21 8.20 18.64
C ALA A 3 12.69 7.24 17.57
N GLN A 4 11.38 7.00 17.59
CA GLN A 4 10.67 6.31 16.50
C GLN A 4 11.01 7.04 15.19
N MET A 5 11.83 6.43 14.31
CA MET A 5 12.32 7.05 13.08
C MET A 5 11.25 7.09 11.97
N LEU A 6 10.12 7.73 12.26
CA LEU A 6 9.02 7.95 11.31
C LEU A 6 9.04 9.41 10.87
N LEU A 7 9.51 9.68 9.65
CA LEU A 7 9.64 11.05 9.13
C LEU A 7 8.33 11.59 8.55
N LYS A 8 7.50 10.72 7.97
CA LYS A 8 6.18 11.10 7.43
C LYS A 8 5.19 9.95 7.57
N ARG A 9 3.99 10.27 8.05
CA ARG A 9 2.81 9.40 7.98
C ARG A 9 1.98 9.73 6.74
N HIS A 10 1.19 8.76 6.29
CA HIS A 10 0.16 9.00 5.29
C HIS A 10 -0.76 10.14 5.70
N LEU A 11 -0.96 11.08 4.79
CA LEU A 11 -1.91 12.17 4.96
C LEU A 11 -2.85 12.17 3.77
N ARG A 12 -4.12 11.89 4.04
CA ARG A 12 -5.15 11.93 3.00
C ARG A 12 -5.24 13.33 2.42
N ASN A 13 -5.36 13.46 1.11
CA ASN A 13 -5.65 14.73 0.47
C ASN A 13 -7.06 15.25 0.85
N PHE A 14 -7.31 16.54 0.61
CA PHE A 14 -8.58 17.18 0.99
C PHE A 14 -9.81 16.51 0.35
N TYR A 15 -9.70 16.03 -0.88
CA TYR A 15 -10.79 15.34 -1.58
C TYR A 15 -11.21 14.07 -0.83
N TYR A 16 -10.27 13.19 -0.49
CA TYR A 16 -10.60 11.97 0.26
C TYR A 16 -11.01 12.25 1.71
N GLN A 17 -10.48 13.30 2.35
CA GLN A 17 -10.99 13.76 3.65
C GLN A 17 -12.46 14.19 3.57
N TYR A 18 -12.82 14.93 2.52
CA TYR A 18 -14.19 15.36 2.28
C TYR A 18 -15.11 14.16 2.05
N LEU A 19 -14.77 13.28 1.10
CA LEU A 19 -15.56 12.08 0.80
C LEU A 19 -15.76 11.21 2.03
N CYS A 20 -14.72 10.98 2.85
CA CYS A 20 -14.86 10.24 4.10
C CYS A 20 -15.83 10.90 5.09
N LYS A 21 -15.90 12.23 5.16
CA LYS A 21 -16.80 12.95 6.08
C LYS A 21 -18.27 12.90 5.64
N ILE A 22 -18.52 12.84 4.33
CA ILE A 22 -19.88 12.85 3.78
C ILE A 22 -20.41 11.44 3.46
N ASN A 23 -19.53 10.46 3.32
CA ASN A 23 -19.91 9.06 3.07
C ASN A 23 -20.85 8.54 4.18
N GLY A 24 -21.95 7.91 3.78
CA GLY A 24 -22.99 7.44 4.69
C GLY A 24 -23.97 8.52 5.19
N ARG A 25 -23.73 9.80 4.87
CA ARG A 25 -24.67 10.91 5.14
C ARG A 25 -25.42 11.36 3.90
N VAL A 26 -24.80 11.18 2.74
CA VAL A 26 -25.38 11.47 1.42
C VAL A 26 -25.13 10.29 0.49
N ILE A 27 -25.92 10.22 -0.58
CA ILE A 27 -25.65 9.33 -1.70
C ILE A 27 -24.51 9.98 -2.50
N LEU A 28 -23.37 9.30 -2.58
CA LEU A 28 -22.25 9.72 -3.41
C LEU A 28 -22.57 9.45 -4.88
N GLU A 29 -22.08 10.29 -5.77
CA GLU A 29 -22.07 9.98 -7.21
C GLU A 29 -21.20 8.74 -7.48
N ASP A 30 -21.52 8.00 -8.53
CA ASP A 30 -20.87 6.72 -8.84
C ASP A 30 -19.33 6.86 -8.92
N LEU A 31 -18.84 7.96 -9.51
CA LEU A 31 -17.41 8.23 -9.62
C LEU A 31 -16.77 8.47 -8.24
N ASP A 32 -17.37 9.32 -7.42
CA ASP A 32 -16.88 9.61 -6.06
C ASP A 32 -16.92 8.37 -5.17
N TYR A 33 -17.97 7.57 -5.28
CA TYR A 33 -18.09 6.30 -4.57
C TYR A 33 -16.97 5.32 -5.00
N GLN A 34 -16.73 5.17 -6.30
CA GLN A 34 -15.66 4.31 -6.81
C GLN A 34 -14.27 4.81 -6.36
N ASN A 35 -14.02 6.12 -6.46
CA ASN A 35 -12.77 6.74 -6.02
C ASN A 35 -12.54 6.51 -4.53
N LEU A 36 -13.54 6.77 -3.68
CA LEU A 36 -13.47 6.54 -2.25
C LEU A 36 -13.22 5.06 -1.93
N ARG A 37 -13.93 4.15 -2.59
CA ARG A 37 -13.78 2.70 -2.37
C ARG A 37 -12.36 2.23 -2.73
N ASN A 38 -11.84 2.65 -3.88
CA ASN A 38 -10.49 2.26 -4.33
C ASN A 38 -9.43 2.83 -3.39
N TYR A 39 -9.58 4.08 -2.98
CA TYR A 39 -8.70 4.74 -2.03
C TYR A 39 -8.67 4.03 -0.67
N LEU A 40 -9.85 3.75 -0.09
CA LEU A 40 -9.94 3.06 1.21
C LEU A 40 -9.30 1.68 1.16
N LYS A 41 -9.47 0.96 0.04
CA LYS A 41 -8.82 -0.34 -0.16
C LYS A 41 -7.31 -0.22 -0.23
N GLY A 42 -6.77 0.76 -0.96
CA GLY A 42 -5.32 1.01 -1.00
C GLY A 42 -4.77 1.31 0.40
N PHE A 43 -5.41 2.26 1.09
CA PHE A 43 -5.04 2.67 2.44
C PHE A 43 -5.09 1.52 3.46
N GLU A 44 -6.08 0.62 3.37
CA GLU A 44 -6.15 -0.57 4.24
C GLU A 44 -4.91 -1.47 4.09
N GLY A 45 -4.44 -1.67 2.86
CA GLY A 45 -3.23 -2.47 2.61
C GLY A 45 -1.98 -1.79 3.16
N GLU A 46 -1.82 -0.50 2.87
CA GLU A 46 -0.69 0.30 3.36
C GLU A 46 -0.67 0.37 4.89
N TYR A 47 -1.83 0.58 5.52
CA TYR A 47 -1.95 0.63 6.98
C TYR A 47 -1.57 -0.70 7.61
N ALA A 48 -2.05 -1.82 7.08
CA ALA A 48 -1.69 -3.13 7.62
C ALA A 48 -0.19 -3.46 7.43
N PHE A 49 0.41 -3.02 6.32
CA PHE A 49 1.86 -3.10 6.16
C PHE A 49 2.59 -2.22 7.19
N PHE A 50 2.13 -0.98 7.40
CA PHE A 50 2.67 -0.08 8.42
C PHE A 50 2.64 -0.70 9.82
N GLU A 51 1.53 -1.33 10.22
CA GLU A 51 1.41 -2.04 11.50
C GLU A 51 2.38 -3.21 11.60
N TYR A 52 2.63 -3.94 10.50
CA TYR A 52 3.59 -5.05 10.49
C TYR A 52 5.04 -4.61 10.72
N ILE A 53 5.41 -3.40 10.28
CA ILE A 53 6.78 -2.87 10.36
C ILE A 53 6.96 -1.86 11.50
N ILE A 54 5.93 -1.57 12.29
CA ILE A 54 5.96 -0.44 13.24
C ILE A 54 7.06 -0.60 14.29
N ASP A 55 7.32 -1.86 14.69
CA ASP A 55 8.29 -2.25 15.72
C ASP A 55 9.73 -2.36 15.20
N PHE A 56 9.97 -2.11 13.90
CA PHE A 56 11.32 -2.13 13.34
C PHE A 56 12.00 -0.77 13.60
N GLU A 57 12.70 -0.67 14.73
CA GLU A 57 13.29 0.58 15.26
C GLU A 57 14.44 1.12 14.40
N GLN A 58 15.12 0.27 13.64
CA GLN A 58 16.31 0.63 12.84
C GLN A 58 15.99 1.20 11.45
N LEU A 59 14.71 1.39 11.12
CA LEU A 59 14.28 1.82 9.79
C LEU A 59 13.73 3.24 9.81
N VAL A 60 14.41 4.15 9.11
CA VAL A 60 13.87 5.46 8.77
C VAL A 60 12.77 5.28 7.73
N ARG A 61 11.56 5.74 8.05
CA ARG A 61 10.34 5.49 7.26
C ARG A 61 9.72 6.77 6.74
N ILE A 62 9.43 6.80 5.44
CA ILE A 62 8.61 7.81 4.78
C ILE A 62 7.43 7.10 4.14
N TRP A 63 6.22 7.36 4.63
CA TRP A 63 4.98 6.85 4.03
C TRP A 63 4.38 7.91 3.10
N ASP A 64 3.99 7.49 1.90
CA ASP A 64 3.20 8.25 0.92
C ASP A 64 4.02 9.43 0.36
N LEU A 65 5.16 9.13 -0.25
CA LEU A 65 6.06 10.15 -0.80
C LEU A 65 5.76 10.38 -2.27
N THR A 66 5.43 11.63 -2.63
CA THR A 66 5.40 12.07 -4.03
C THR A 66 6.58 13.00 -4.30
N LEU A 67 7.37 12.67 -5.31
CA LEU A 67 8.46 13.49 -5.81
C LEU A 67 8.11 13.98 -7.21
N ASP A 68 8.33 15.27 -7.46
CA ASP A 68 8.18 15.86 -8.78
C ASP A 68 9.55 16.33 -9.27
N MET A 69 10.32 15.40 -9.82
CA MET A 69 11.62 15.67 -10.43
C MET A 69 11.74 14.86 -11.71
N PHE A 70 11.72 15.54 -12.86
CA PHE A 70 11.69 14.90 -14.18
C PHE A 70 10.50 13.96 -14.41
N GLY A 71 9.38 14.26 -13.75
CA GLY A 71 8.17 13.44 -13.72
C GLY A 71 7.69 13.23 -12.29
N THR A 72 6.41 12.87 -12.15
CA THR A 72 5.80 12.55 -10.87
C THR A 72 6.04 11.08 -10.54
N ALA A 73 6.78 10.82 -9.47
CA ALA A 73 6.96 9.48 -8.90
C ALA A 73 6.29 9.41 -7.53
N GLN A 74 5.50 8.36 -7.30
CA GLN A 74 4.85 8.10 -6.03
C GLN A 74 5.40 6.80 -5.44
N TYR A 75 5.73 6.84 -4.16
CA TYR A 75 6.23 5.70 -3.39
C TYR A 75 5.33 5.49 -2.17
N ASP A 76 4.81 4.28 -2.00
CA ASP A 76 3.97 3.94 -0.86
C ASP A 76 4.82 3.96 0.42
N PHE A 77 5.95 3.25 0.43
CA PHE A 77 6.95 3.32 1.51
C PHE A 77 8.36 3.50 0.96
N LEU A 78 9.09 4.44 1.56
CA LEU A 78 10.53 4.58 1.39
C LEU A 78 11.23 4.32 2.72
N PHE A 79 12.19 3.41 2.70
CA PHE A 79 13.05 3.06 3.81
C PHE A 79 14.48 3.50 3.52
N ILE A 80 15.10 4.12 4.51
CA ILE A 80 16.51 4.48 4.45
C ILE A 80 17.21 3.75 5.59
N ALA A 81 18.17 2.90 5.24
CA ALA A 81 19.00 2.17 6.20
C ALA A 81 20.46 2.20 5.73
N ASN A 82 21.33 2.79 6.55
CA ASN A 82 22.75 2.98 6.26
C ASN A 82 22.99 3.67 4.90
N ASP A 83 23.48 2.93 3.91
CA ASP A 83 23.82 3.35 2.55
C ASP A 83 22.79 2.88 1.50
N THR A 84 21.68 2.29 1.94
CA THR A 84 20.68 1.68 1.08
C THR A 84 19.33 2.39 1.21
N VAL A 85 18.71 2.65 0.05
CA VAL A 85 17.33 3.12 -0.05
C VAL A 85 16.48 2.00 -0.64
N ILE A 86 15.46 1.58 0.11
CA ILE A 86 14.51 0.55 -0.32
C ILE A 86 13.16 1.23 -0.47
N HIS A 87 12.53 1.13 -1.62
CA HIS A 87 11.12 1.48 -1.74
C HIS A 87 10.28 0.20 -1.82
N ILE A 88 9.07 0.27 -1.29
CA ILE A 88 8.11 -0.83 -1.29
C ILE A 88 6.78 -0.28 -1.79
N ASP A 89 6.28 -0.89 -2.86
CA ASP A 89 4.94 -0.65 -3.39
C ASP A 89 3.98 -1.68 -2.78
N ILE A 90 2.89 -1.18 -2.20
CA ILE A 90 1.87 -1.99 -1.56
C ILE A 90 0.72 -2.22 -2.54
N LYS A 91 0.38 -3.49 -2.74
CA LYS A 91 -0.76 -3.87 -3.56
C LYS A 91 -1.75 -4.68 -2.73
N ASN A 92 -2.92 -4.08 -2.45
CA ASN A 92 -4.00 -4.73 -1.72
C ASN A 92 -4.94 -5.46 -2.70
N TYR A 93 -4.66 -6.74 -2.94
CA TYR A 93 -5.46 -7.59 -3.81
C TYR A 93 -6.55 -8.32 -3.01
N SER A 94 -7.73 -8.44 -3.61
CA SER A 94 -8.87 -9.15 -3.02
C SER A 94 -9.42 -10.15 -4.03
N GLY A 95 -9.59 -11.42 -3.64
CA GLY A 95 -10.15 -12.45 -4.50
C GLY A 95 -9.45 -13.81 -4.34
N LEU A 96 -9.90 -14.80 -5.11
CA LEU A 96 -9.25 -16.10 -5.19
C LEU A 96 -8.04 -15.99 -6.13
N TYR A 97 -6.84 -16.15 -5.56
CA TYR A 97 -5.59 -16.22 -6.30
C TYR A 97 -4.94 -17.59 -6.09
N ARG A 98 -4.37 -18.14 -7.15
CA ARG A 98 -3.47 -19.30 -7.09
C ARG A 98 -2.04 -18.79 -7.11
N PHE A 99 -1.21 -19.27 -6.20
CA PHE A 99 0.23 -19.01 -6.24
C PHE A 99 0.92 -20.08 -7.10
N ASP A 100 1.67 -19.66 -8.12
CA ASP A 100 2.38 -20.55 -9.04
C ASP A 100 3.70 -19.90 -9.51
N ASN A 101 4.82 -20.57 -9.25
CA ASN A 101 6.18 -20.12 -9.63
C ASN A 101 6.50 -18.64 -9.29
N GLY A 102 6.19 -18.19 -8.07
CA GLY A 102 6.45 -16.82 -7.63
C GLY A 102 5.40 -15.80 -8.07
N ASN A 103 4.34 -16.24 -8.75
CA ASN A 103 3.29 -15.37 -9.27
C ASN A 103 1.95 -15.64 -8.60
N PHE A 104 1.18 -14.58 -8.38
CA PHE A 104 -0.23 -14.71 -8.02
C PHE A 104 -1.09 -14.61 -9.27
N ILE A 105 -1.80 -15.70 -9.57
CA ILE A 105 -2.70 -15.82 -10.71
C ILE A 105 -4.14 -15.69 -10.21
N SER A 106 -4.82 -14.62 -10.61
CA SER A 106 -6.25 -14.46 -10.32
C SER A 106 -7.10 -15.46 -11.14
N LYS A 107 -8.33 -15.72 -10.69
CA LYS A 107 -9.31 -16.53 -11.45
C LYS A 107 -9.59 -16.01 -12.88
N GLN A 108 -9.30 -14.73 -13.15
CA GLN A 108 -9.46 -14.10 -14.47
C GLN A 108 -8.19 -14.15 -15.34
N GLY A 109 -7.12 -14.80 -14.89
CA GLY A 109 -5.87 -14.95 -15.64
C GLY A 109 -4.88 -13.80 -15.51
N TYR A 110 -5.18 -12.76 -14.72
CA TYR A 110 -4.19 -11.72 -14.39
C TYR A 110 -3.08 -12.33 -13.52
N VAL A 111 -1.83 -12.13 -13.96
CA VAL A 111 -0.60 -12.59 -13.31
C VAL A 111 0.08 -11.38 -12.66
N HIS A 112 0.32 -11.44 -11.35
CA HIS A 112 1.14 -10.46 -10.65
C HIS A 112 2.51 -11.07 -10.36
N LEU A 113 3.54 -10.53 -11.02
CA LEU A 113 4.94 -10.92 -10.89
C LEU A 113 5.60 -10.22 -9.70
N PHE A 114 6.16 -10.99 -8.78
CA PHE A 114 7.06 -10.51 -7.75
C PHE A 114 8.50 -10.80 -8.19
N TYR A 115 9.22 -9.79 -8.71
CA TYR A 115 10.63 -9.93 -9.06
C TYR A 115 11.51 -9.90 -7.81
N TYR A 116 12.24 -10.98 -7.53
CA TYR A 116 13.32 -11.01 -6.52
C TYR A 116 14.62 -10.39 -7.07
N GLY A 117 14.57 -9.12 -7.45
CA GLY A 117 15.74 -8.42 -7.97
C GLY A 117 15.68 -6.93 -7.67
N GLY A 118 16.03 -6.53 -6.45
CA GLY A 118 16.16 -5.11 -6.05
C GLY A 118 14.86 -4.33 -5.81
N TRP A 119 13.70 -4.89 -6.13
CA TRP A 119 12.37 -4.30 -5.91
C TRP A 119 11.55 -5.29 -5.04
N THR A 120 11.16 -4.92 -3.83
CA THR A 120 10.34 -5.80 -2.96
C THR A 120 8.90 -5.29 -2.95
N GLN A 121 7.99 -6.03 -3.58
CA GLN A 121 6.55 -5.79 -3.48
C GLN A 121 5.98 -6.60 -2.31
N TRP A 122 5.11 -6.00 -1.50
CA TRP A 122 4.42 -6.68 -0.40
C TRP A 122 2.91 -6.69 -0.64
N ALA A 123 2.28 -7.85 -0.43
CA ALA A 123 0.84 -8.03 -0.61
C ALA A 123 0.22 -8.53 0.69
N ASN A 124 -0.76 -7.78 1.19
CA ASN A 124 -1.60 -8.22 2.29
C ASN A 124 -2.82 -8.96 1.75
N TYR A 125 -3.03 -10.20 2.19
CA TYR A 125 -4.16 -11.02 1.78
C TYR A 125 -5.09 -11.25 2.98
N GLY A 126 -6.19 -10.50 3.02
CA GLY A 126 -7.33 -10.82 3.88
C GLY A 126 -7.93 -12.17 3.46
N ALA A 127 -7.60 -13.23 4.22
CA ALA A 127 -8.11 -14.59 4.10
C ALA A 127 -7.62 -15.42 2.89
N ILE A 128 -6.36 -15.87 2.91
CA ILE A 128 -5.96 -17.11 2.22
C ILE A 128 -5.80 -18.19 3.28
N ARG A 129 -6.75 -19.14 3.33
CA ARG A 129 -6.45 -20.45 3.92
C ARG A 129 -5.64 -21.21 2.87
N PRO A 130 -4.40 -21.64 3.18
CA PRO A 130 -3.72 -22.57 2.31
C PRO A 130 -4.57 -23.85 2.25
N LEU A 131 -5.01 -24.22 1.05
CA LEU A 131 -5.40 -25.60 0.79
C LEU A 131 -4.09 -26.38 0.72
N ILE A 132 -3.71 -26.93 1.87
CA ILE A 132 -2.76 -28.05 1.97
C ILE A 132 -3.54 -29.32 1.61
#